data_AF-A0A3B8W0A1-F1
#
_entry.id   AF-A0A3B8W0A1-F1
#
_cell.length_a   1.000
_cell.length_b   1.000
_cell.length_c   1.000
_cell.angle_alpha   90.00
_cell.angle_beta   90.00
_cell.angle_gamma   90.00
#
_symmetry.space_group_name_H-M   'P 1'
#
loop_
_entity.id
_entity.type
_entity.pdbx_description
1 polymer ?
#
loop_
_entity_poly.entity_id
_entity_poly.type
_entity_poly.pdbx_seq_one_letter_code
_entity_poly.pdbx_strand_id
1 'polypeptide(L)'
;MQTATASFKLVKKVRDDRFEEERLNECVLLIQIGVRDLQVAVVEDASRRVVLLEDFVLGELQSHDELLQLLRNIFEGHPLLLAGFWQ
;
A
#
# COMPACT_ATOMS: atom_id res chain seq x y z
N MET A 1 -18.02 17.76 -18.82
CA MET A 1 -16.66 17.28 -18.51
C MET A 1 -16.81 15.96 -17.79
N GLN A 2 -16.37 14.85 -18.36
CA GLN A 2 -16.36 13.57 -17.67
C GLN A 2 -15.21 13.61 -16.65
N THR A 3 -15.54 13.60 -15.37
CA THR A 3 -14.56 13.39 -14.30
C THR A 3 -14.03 11.98 -14.47
N ALA A 4 -12.80 11.84 -14.98
CA ALA A 4 -12.12 10.56 -14.97
C ALA A 4 -11.99 10.14 -13.51
N THR A 5 -12.71 9.10 -13.10
CA THR A 5 -12.58 8.57 -11.74
C THR A 5 -11.14 8.09 -11.60
N ALA A 6 -10.39 8.69 -10.67
CA ALA A 6 -9.02 8.31 -10.38
C ALA A 6 -8.96 6.79 -10.12
N SER A 7 -8.39 6.05 -11.05
CA SER A 7 -8.34 4.58 -11.02
C SER A 7 -6.96 4.11 -10.61
N PHE A 8 -6.84 3.04 -9.84
CA PHE A 8 -5.57 2.35 -9.59
C PHE A 8 -5.67 0.89 -9.99
N LYS A 9 -4.53 0.25 -10.20
CA LYS A 9 -4.44 -1.19 -10.46
C LYS A 9 -3.29 -1.79 -9.65
N LEU A 10 -3.60 -2.82 -8.87
CA LEU A 10 -2.59 -3.70 -8.28
C LEU A 10 -1.94 -4.52 -9.41
N VAL A 11 -0.67 -4.24 -9.70
CA VAL A 11 0.08 -4.92 -10.78
C VAL A 11 0.96 -6.04 -10.27
N LYS A 12 1.40 -5.95 -9.01
CA LYS A 12 2.18 -7.01 -8.36
C LYS A 12 1.75 -7.15 -6.90
N LYS A 13 1.63 -8.40 -6.47
CA LYS A 13 1.50 -8.77 -5.06
C LYS A 13 2.37 -9.98 -4.80
N VAL A 14 3.19 -9.89 -3.76
CA VAL A 14 3.98 -10.99 -3.21
C VAL A 14 3.68 -11.02 -1.72
N ARG A 15 3.24 -12.17 -1.22
CA ARG A 15 3.00 -12.42 0.19
C ARG A 15 3.76 -13.68 0.58
N ASP A 16 4.50 -13.62 1.68
CA ASP A 16 5.08 -14.82 2.29
C ASP A 16 3.97 -15.55 3.06
N ASP A 17 3.68 -16.79 2.70
CA ASP A 17 2.60 -17.57 3.34
C ASP A 17 2.87 -17.86 4.83
N ARG A 18 4.12 -17.67 5.29
CA ARG A 18 4.50 -17.78 6.71
C ARG A 18 4.22 -16.52 7.50
N PHE A 19 3.67 -15.48 6.86
CA PHE A 19 3.35 -14.23 7.52
C PHE A 19 2.00 -14.32 8.24
N GLU A 20 2.06 -14.16 9.55
CA GLU A 20 0.93 -14.14 10.48
C GLU A 20 0.65 -12.68 10.86
N GLU A 21 -0.58 -12.22 10.68
CA GLU A 21 -0.97 -10.82 10.90
C GLU A 21 -0.92 -10.45 12.40
N GLU A 22 -0.93 -11.44 13.29
CA GLU A 22 -0.75 -11.29 14.73
C GLU A 22 0.64 -10.74 15.10
N ARG A 23 1.63 -10.91 14.21
CA ARG A 23 3.03 -10.47 14.42
C ARG A 23 3.33 -9.12 13.77
N LEU A 24 2.30 -8.34 13.43
CA LEU A 24 2.44 -7.03 12.79
C LEU A 24 3.27 -6.03 13.61
N ASN A 25 3.23 -6.15 14.92
CA ASN A 25 4.02 -5.37 15.88
C ASN A 25 5.54 -5.60 15.77
N GLU A 26 5.97 -6.70 15.14
CA GLU A 26 7.38 -7.03 14.88
C GLU A 26 7.79 -6.63 13.46
N CYS A 27 6.92 -5.92 12.75
CA CYS A 27 7.11 -5.55 11.37
C CYS A 27 7.20 -4.03 11.18
N VAL A 28 7.89 -3.64 10.11
CA VAL A 28 7.99 -2.26 9.64
C VAL A 28 7.23 -2.15 8.34
N LEU A 29 6.38 -1.13 8.25
CA LEU A 29 5.70 -0.74 7.02
C LEU A 29 6.56 0.27 6.25
N LEU A 30 6.88 -0.06 4.99
CA LEU A 30 7.55 0.81 4.05
C LEU A 30 6.53 1.27 3.01
N ILE A 31 6.43 2.59 2.81
CA ILE A 31 5.54 3.18 1.82
C ILE A 31 6.37 4.09 0.92
N GLN A 32 6.25 3.87 -0.38
CA GLN A 32 6.80 4.73 -1.41
C GLN A 32 5.66 5.24 -2.28
N ILE A 33 5.45 6.55 -2.27
CA ILE A 33 4.44 7.24 -3.09
C ILE A 33 5.16 7.96 -4.22
N GLY A 34 4.88 7.56 -5.44
CA GLY A 34 5.33 8.26 -6.64
C GLY A 34 4.18 8.97 -7.34
N VAL A 35 4.51 9.61 -8.46
CA VAL A 35 3.53 10.34 -9.30
C VAL A 35 2.63 9.42 -10.12
N ARG A 36 3.03 8.15 -10.30
CA ARG A 36 2.33 7.16 -11.14
C ARG A 36 2.21 5.79 -10.48
N ASP A 37 2.77 5.64 -9.29
CA ASP A 37 2.84 4.38 -8.58
C ASP A 37 2.74 4.59 -7.06
N LEU A 38 2.27 3.55 -6.40
CA LEU A 38 2.35 3.37 -4.97
C LEU A 38 2.95 1.99 -4.73
N GLN A 39 4.03 1.94 -3.96
CA GLN A 39 4.61 0.68 -3.51
C GLN A 39 4.53 0.60 -2.00
N VAL A 40 4.15 -0.58 -1.53
CA VAL A 40 4.03 -0.87 -0.11
C VAL A 40 4.73 -2.18 0.19
N ALA A 41 5.57 -2.19 1.22
CA ALA A 41 6.23 -3.39 1.68
C ALA A 41 6.12 -3.52 3.20
N VAL A 42 6.00 -4.75 3.68
CA VAL A 42 6.10 -5.06 5.11
C VAL A 42 7.32 -5.93 5.31
N VAL A 43 8.16 -5.53 6.27
CA VAL A 43 9.43 -6.17 6.58
C VAL A 43 9.44 -6.61 8.03
N GLU A 44 9.70 -7.87 8.29
CA GLU A 44 9.90 -8.38 9.65
C GLU A 44 11.26 -7.87 10.17
N ASP A 45 11.28 -7.21 11.33
CA ASP A 45 12.46 -6.47 11.81
C ASP A 45 13.64 -7.41 12.12
N ALA A 46 13.36 -8.52 12.82
CA ALA A 46 14.39 -9.45 13.27
C ALA A 46 15.12 -10.17 12.13
N SER A 47 14.39 -10.59 11.10
CA SER A 47 14.95 -11.38 9.98
C SER A 47 15.25 -10.54 8.74
N ARG A 48 14.80 -9.27 8.72
CA ARG A 48 14.80 -8.37 7.55
C ARG A 48 14.14 -8.99 6.32
N ARG A 49 13.19 -9.90 6.55
CA ARG A 49 12.46 -10.59 5.49
C ARG A 49 11.28 -9.73 5.04
N VAL A 50 11.15 -9.54 3.74
CA VAL A 50 9.96 -8.94 3.13
C VAL A 50 8.83 -9.98 3.18
N VAL A 51 7.78 -9.69 3.95
CA VAL A 51 6.62 -10.58 4.16
C VAL A 51 5.43 -10.17 3.30
N LEU A 52 5.38 -8.91 2.88
CA LEU A 52 4.42 -8.40 1.92
C LEU A 52 5.13 -7.39 1.00
N LEU A 53 4.85 -7.47 -0.30
CA LEU A 53 5.19 -6.45 -1.27
C LEU A 53 4.03 -6.28 -2.24
N GLU A 54 3.53 -5.06 -2.36
CA GLU A 54 2.47 -4.70 -3.29
C GLU A 54 2.90 -3.49 -4.12
N ASP A 55 2.55 -3.53 -5.39
CA ASP A 55 2.86 -2.50 -6.38
C ASP A 55 1.57 -2.11 -7.10
N PHE A 56 1.23 -0.84 -6.99
CA PHE A 56 0.03 -0.24 -7.56
C PHE A 56 0.44 0.77 -8.62
N VAL A 57 -0.13 0.64 -9.82
CA VAL A 57 -0.07 1.71 -10.82
C VAL A 57 -1.25 2.64 -10.59
N LEU A 58 -0.96 3.94 -10.53
CA LEU A 58 -1.93 5.01 -10.39
C LEU A 58 -2.33 5.52 -11.78
N GLY A 59 -3.61 5.80 -11.97
CA GLY A 59 -4.11 6.49 -13.16
C GLY A 59 -3.60 7.92 -13.26
N GLU A 60 -3.98 8.62 -14.32
CA GLU A 60 -3.66 10.05 -14.42
C GLU A 60 -4.41 10.85 -13.35
N LEU A 61 -3.64 11.64 -12.59
CA LEU A 61 -4.14 12.51 -11.52
C LEU A 61 -3.91 13.96 -11.91
N GLN A 62 -4.91 14.79 -11.71
CA GLN A 62 -4.91 16.21 -12.07
C GLN A 62 -4.62 17.11 -10.87
N SER A 63 -4.67 16.57 -9.65
CA SER A 63 -4.42 17.31 -8.42
C SER A 63 -3.91 16.44 -7.26
N HIS A 64 -3.37 17.09 -6.24
CA HIS A 64 -2.98 16.41 -4.99
C HIS A 64 -4.19 15.88 -4.21
N ASP A 65 -5.35 16.52 -4.33
CA ASP A 65 -6.58 16.06 -3.67
C ASP A 65 -7.08 14.74 -4.28
N GLU A 66 -6.96 14.60 -5.62
CA GLU A 66 -7.24 13.33 -6.30
C GLU A 66 -6.27 12.23 -5.87
N LEU A 67 -4.97 12.54 -5.70
CA LEU A 67 -3.99 11.60 -5.16
C LEU A 67 -4.37 11.16 -3.74
N LEU A 68 -4.67 12.11 -2.86
CA LEU A 68 -5.07 11.81 -1.48
C LEU A 68 -6.33 10.94 -1.42
N GLN A 69 -7.35 11.25 -2.23
CA GLN A 69 -8.56 10.43 -2.28
C GLN A 69 -8.27 9.02 -2.82
N LEU A 70 -7.42 8.91 -3.84
CA LEU A 70 -7.01 7.61 -4.37
C LEU A 70 -6.24 6.78 -3.33
N LEU A 71 -5.31 7.39 -2.60
CA LEU A 71 -4.56 6.72 -1.52
C LEU A 71 -5.50 6.27 -0.40
N ARG A 72 -6.47 7.09 0.00
CA ARG A 72 -7.52 6.70 0.97
C ARG A 72 -8.26 5.45 0.50
N ASN A 73 -8.70 5.43 -0.76
CA ASN A 73 -9.41 4.27 -1.31
C ASN A 73 -8.54 2.99 -1.30
N ILE A 74 -7.23 3.10 -1.56
CA ILE A 74 -6.30 1.97 -1.48
C ILE A 74 -6.19 1.47 -0.03
N PHE A 75 -6.01 2.36 0.93
CA PHE A 75 -5.82 2.01 2.34
C PHE A 75 -7.10 1.47 2.99
N GLU A 76 -8.27 2.05 2.68
CA GLU A 76 -9.57 1.55 3.16
C GLU A 76 -9.86 0.11 2.68
N GLY A 77 -9.38 -0.24 1.48
CA GLY A 77 -9.45 -1.60 0.94
C GLY A 77 -8.43 -2.57 1.54
N HIS A 78 -7.54 -2.12 2.43
CA HIS A 78 -6.40 -2.89 2.92
C HIS A 78 -6.31 -2.88 4.45
N PRO A 79 -7.01 -3.80 5.14
CA PRO A 79 -7.08 -3.84 6.60
C PRO A 79 -5.70 -3.89 7.27
N LEU A 80 -4.73 -4.56 6.64
CA LEU A 80 -3.39 -4.70 7.17
C LEU A 80 -2.61 -3.38 7.15
N LEU A 81 -2.76 -2.56 6.12
CA LEU A 81 -2.06 -1.26 6.04
C LEU A 81 -2.56 -0.26 7.06
N LEU A 82 -3.81 -0.43 7.54
CA LEU A 82 -4.39 0.40 8.60
C LEU A 82 -4.11 -0.14 10.01
N ALA A 83 -3.69 -1.39 10.13
CA ALA A 83 -3.48 -2.05 11.42
C ALA A 83 -2.08 -1.78 11.98
N GLY A 84 -1.98 -1.50 13.27
CA GLY A 84 -0.75 -1.67 14.08
C GLY A 84 0.46 -0.76 13.79
N PHE A 85 0.55 -0.14 12.62
CA PHE A 85 1.72 0.65 12.21
C PHE A 85 1.68 2.14 12.61
N TRP A 86 0.53 2.65 13.07
CA TRP A 86 0.25 4.10 13.16
C TRP A 86 -0.03 4.61 14.58
N GLN A 87 0.50 3.95 15.62
CA GLN A 87 0.33 4.39 17.01
C GLN A 87 1.11 5.67 17.34
#